data_AF-A0A356AMI5-F1
#
_entry.id   AF-A0A356AMI5-F1
#
_cell.length_a   1.000
_cell.length_b   1.000
_cell.length_c   1.000
_cell.angle_alpha   90.00
_cell.angle_beta   90.00
_cell.angle_gamma   90.00
#
_symmetry.space_group_name_H-M   'P 1'
#
loop_
_entity.id
_entity.type
_entity.pdbx_description
1 polymer ?
#
loop_
_entity_poly.entity_id
_entity_poly.type
_entity_poly.pdbx_seq_one_letter_code
_entity_poly.pdbx_strand_id
1 'polypeptide(L)'
;MASQKASLFKRITKHHLFFPLVCLAVVLLANVIKTPDFFVVSINGGVLYGYVVDVVNRASELVILAIGMTLVSAASGGQDISVGAVMAVAAAVCCEILSGGAVSTGAFQNPLILAVLAALLVSALCGAFNGVLVARLKIQPMV
;
A
#
# COMPACT_ATOMS: atom_id res chain seq x y z
N MET A 1 20.80 -32.35 -27.27
CA MET A 1 20.85 -31.27 -26.24
C MET A 1 19.72 -30.23 -26.31
N ALA A 2 18.82 -30.23 -27.32
CA ALA A 2 17.75 -29.21 -27.44
C ALA A 2 16.42 -29.56 -26.74
N SER A 3 16.17 -30.84 -26.41
CA SER A 3 14.85 -31.29 -25.89
C SER A 3 14.57 -30.87 -24.43
N GLN A 4 15.60 -30.66 -23.60
CA GLN A 4 15.42 -30.35 -22.18
C GLN A 4 15.11 -28.86 -21.92
N LYS A 5 15.62 -27.93 -22.76
CA LYS A 5 15.44 -26.46 -22.59
C LYS A 5 14.00 -25.99 -22.78
N ALA A 6 13.25 -26.60 -23.70
CA ALA A 6 11.84 -26.28 -23.92
C ALA A 6 10.97 -26.55 -22.66
N SER A 7 11.34 -27.57 -21.87
CA SER A 7 10.65 -27.91 -20.62
C SER A 7 10.89 -26.90 -19.50
N LEU A 8 12.09 -26.33 -19.41
CA LEU A 8 12.47 -25.33 -18.41
C LEU A 8 11.79 -23.98 -18.69
N PHE A 9 11.79 -23.55 -19.95
CA PHE A 9 11.16 -22.28 -20.33
C PHE A 9 9.64 -22.30 -20.07
N LYS A 10 8.97 -23.42 -20.42
CA LYS A 10 7.53 -23.60 -20.18
C LYS A 10 7.18 -23.76 -18.69
N ARG A 11 8.15 -24.15 -17.85
CA ARG A 11 8.00 -24.23 -16.39
C ARG A 11 8.14 -22.86 -15.73
N ILE A 12 9.11 -22.06 -16.19
CA ILE A 12 9.34 -20.70 -15.72
C ILE A 12 8.13 -19.80 -16.04
N THR A 13 7.62 -19.85 -17.27
CA THR A 13 6.48 -19.01 -17.69
C THR A 13 5.16 -19.36 -17.02
N LYS A 14 5.04 -20.57 -16.44
CA LYS A 14 3.85 -21.03 -15.72
C LYS A 14 3.83 -20.65 -14.23
N HIS A 15 4.93 -20.13 -13.68
CA HIS A 15 4.90 -19.65 -12.31
C HIS A 15 4.06 -18.38 -12.20
N HIS A 16 3.13 -18.37 -11.24
CA HIS A 16 2.38 -17.19 -10.76
C HIS A 16 3.21 -15.89 -10.57
N LEU A 17 4.50 -15.98 -10.25
CA LEU A 17 5.37 -14.81 -10.09
C LEU A 17 6.01 -14.33 -11.40
N PHE A 18 5.95 -15.13 -12.48
CA PHE A 18 6.63 -14.81 -13.73
C PHE A 18 6.14 -13.49 -14.32
N PHE A 19 4.83 -13.32 -14.45
CA PHE A 19 4.26 -12.12 -15.06
C PHE A 19 4.51 -10.85 -14.23
N PRO A 20 4.30 -10.83 -12.90
CA PRO A 20 4.67 -9.71 -12.04
C PRO A 20 6.15 -9.31 -12.16
N LEU A 21 7.07 -10.28 -12.16
CA LEU A 21 8.51 -10.02 -12.28
C LEU A 21 8.88 -9.45 -13.64
N VAL A 22 8.28 -9.96 -14.73
CA VAL A 22 8.50 -9.42 -16.08
C VAL A 22 7.98 -7.99 -16.19
N CYS A 23 6.78 -7.71 -15.67
CA CYS A 23 6.23 -6.35 -15.66
C CYS A 23 7.12 -5.39 -14.85
N LEU A 24 7.60 -5.82 -13.67
CA LEU A 24 8.54 -5.04 -12.86
C LEU A 24 9.82 -4.72 -13.63
N ALA A 25 10.42 -5.72 -14.29
CA ALA A 25 11.63 -5.53 -15.10
C ALA A 25 11.39 -4.54 -16.25
N VAL A 26 10.26 -4.64 -16.95
CA VAL A 26 9.90 -3.70 -18.03
C VAL A 26 9.72 -2.28 -17.51
N VAL A 27 9.05 -2.09 -16.37
CA VAL A 27 8.85 -0.77 -15.77
C VAL A 27 10.19 -0.17 -15.32
N LEU A 28 11.08 -0.96 -14.70
CA LEU A 28 12.41 -0.49 -14.32
C LEU A 28 13.22 -0.07 -15.55
N LEU A 29 13.25 -0.88 -16.61
CA LEU A 29 13.93 -0.53 -17.86
C LEU A 29 13.39 0.77 -18.47
N ALA A 30 12.06 0.94 -18.51
CA ALA A 30 11.45 2.17 -18.99
C ALA A 30 11.85 3.40 -18.14
N ASN A 31 11.99 3.22 -16.82
CA ASN A 31 12.42 4.29 -15.92
C ASN A 31 13.88 4.69 -16.15
N VAL A 32 14.79 3.73 -16.37
CA VAL A 32 16.19 4.02 -16.72
C VAL A 32 16.29 4.78 -18.04
N ILE A 33 15.54 4.36 -19.06
CA ILE A 33 15.58 5.01 -20.38
C ILE A 33 15.08 6.45 -20.32
N LYS A 34 13.99 6.71 -19.58
CA LYS A 34 13.42 8.06 -19.44
C LYS A 34 14.16 8.94 -18.43
N THR A 35 14.76 8.32 -17.41
CA THR A 35 15.37 9.02 -16.28
C THR A 35 16.74 8.39 -16.01
N PRO A 36 17.81 8.90 -16.62
CA PRO A 36 19.15 8.32 -16.50
C PRO A 36 19.65 8.23 -15.06
N ASP A 37 19.21 9.16 -14.21
CA ASP A 37 19.56 9.23 -12.78
C ASP A 37 18.64 8.40 -11.88
N PHE A 38 17.78 7.52 -12.44
CA PHE A 38 16.79 6.76 -11.67
C PHE A 38 17.39 5.94 -10.51
N PHE A 39 18.55 5.33 -10.74
CA PHE A 39 19.24 4.51 -9.72
C PHE A 39 20.27 5.29 -8.88
N VAL A 40 20.42 6.60 -9.12
CA VAL A 40 21.33 7.43 -8.33
C VAL A 40 20.71 7.68 -6.97
N VAL A 41 21.46 7.35 -5.91
CA VAL A 41 21.11 7.64 -4.53
C VAL A 41 22.08 8.67 -4.00
N SER A 42 21.54 9.77 -3.47
CA SER A 42 22.30 10.86 -2.86
C SER A 42 22.02 10.92 -1.36
N ILE A 43 22.98 11.45 -0.59
CA ILE A 43 22.81 11.69 0.84
C ILE A 43 22.85 13.20 1.05
N ASN A 44 21.75 13.78 1.53
CA ASN A 44 21.68 15.20 1.86
C ASN A 44 21.28 15.33 3.34
N GLY A 45 22.11 16.00 4.14
CA GLY A 45 21.82 16.24 5.56
C GLY A 45 21.65 14.95 6.40
N GLY A 46 22.28 13.83 6.00
CA GLY A 46 22.20 12.55 6.70
C GLY A 46 21.01 11.66 6.30
N VAL A 47 20.17 12.10 5.36
CA VAL A 47 19.02 11.34 4.84
C VAL A 47 19.30 10.91 3.39
N LEU A 48 18.88 9.68 3.06
CA LEU A 48 18.97 9.11 1.71
C LEU A 48 17.88 9.70 0.80
N TYR A 49 18.26 10.14 -0.39
CA TYR A 49 17.37 10.68 -1.42
C TYR A 49 17.60 9.98 -2.76
N GLY A 50 16.54 9.87 -3.55
CA GLY A 50 16.57 9.31 -4.90
C GLY A 50 15.31 8.50 -5.20
N TYR A 51 15.03 8.25 -6.48
CA TYR A 51 13.81 7.56 -6.90
C TYR A 51 13.67 6.17 -6.29
N VAL A 52 14.77 5.44 -6.12
CA VAL A 52 14.76 4.12 -5.47
C VAL A 52 14.30 4.23 -4.02
N VAL A 53 14.77 5.25 -3.28
CA VAL A 53 14.39 5.48 -1.88
C VAL A 53 12.91 5.82 -1.78
N ASP A 54 12.43 6.68 -2.67
CA ASP A 54 11.01 7.07 -2.72
C ASP A 54 10.10 5.89 -3.06
N VAL A 55 10.53 5.02 -3.99
CA VAL A 55 9.81 3.79 -4.35
C VAL A 55 9.74 2.85 -3.15
N VAL A 56 10.82 2.66 -2.40
CA VAL A 56 10.83 1.81 -1.20
C VAL A 56 9.94 2.40 -0.10
N ASN A 57 9.98 3.71 0.12
CA ASN A 57 9.12 4.37 1.10
C ASN A 57 7.63 4.21 0.76
N ARG A 58 7.25 4.45 -0.49
CA ARG A 58 5.86 4.23 -0.95
C ARG A 58 5.47 2.74 -0.96
N ALA A 59 6.39 1.86 -1.32
CA ALA A 59 6.15 0.42 -1.27
C ALA A 59 5.91 -0.07 0.16
N SER A 60 6.58 0.53 1.15
CA SER A 60 6.40 0.18 2.57
C SER A 60 4.96 0.41 3.04
N GLU A 61 4.36 1.54 2.65
CA GLU A 61 2.95 1.84 2.90
C GLU A 61 2.03 0.77 2.29
N LEU A 62 2.26 0.41 1.02
CA LEU A 62 1.48 -0.63 0.33
C LEU A 62 1.66 -2.02 0.95
N VAL A 63 2.86 -2.36 1.42
CA VAL A 63 3.14 -3.67 2.05
C VAL A 63 2.43 -3.77 3.40
N ILE A 64 2.45 -2.72 4.22
CA ILE A 64 1.72 -2.68 5.50
C ILE A 64 0.21 -2.85 5.24
N LEU A 65 -0.32 -2.13 4.26
CA LEU A 65 -1.72 -2.25 3.85
C LEU A 65 -2.05 -3.68 3.35
N ALA A 66 -1.18 -4.28 2.55
CA ALA A 66 -1.36 -5.64 2.03
C ALA A 66 -1.43 -6.70 3.14
N ILE A 67 -0.69 -6.52 4.23
CA ILE A 67 -0.78 -7.42 5.40
C ILE A 67 -2.18 -7.34 6.02
N GLY A 68 -2.72 -6.14 6.21
CA GLY A 68 -4.09 -5.93 6.68
C GLY A 68 -5.14 -6.54 5.75
N MET A 69 -5.03 -6.27 4.45
CA MET A 69 -5.94 -6.83 3.43
C MET A 69 -5.88 -8.37 3.39
N THR A 70 -4.72 -8.97 3.65
CA THR A 70 -4.57 -10.43 3.68
C THR A 70 -5.43 -11.06 4.79
N LEU A 71 -5.44 -10.46 5.98
CA LEU A 71 -6.27 -10.94 7.09
C LEU A 71 -7.77 -10.85 6.75
N VAL A 72 -8.19 -9.72 6.18
CA VAL A 72 -9.59 -9.49 5.81
C VAL A 72 -10.02 -10.43 4.69
N SER A 73 -9.17 -10.62 3.67
CA SER A 73 -9.48 -11.51 2.55
C SER A 73 -9.54 -12.97 2.99
N ALA A 74 -8.64 -13.39 3.88
CA ALA A 74 -8.69 -14.72 4.48
C ALA A 74 -9.96 -14.95 5.32
N ALA A 75 -10.44 -13.94 6.03
CA ALA A 75 -11.62 -14.03 6.89
C ALA A 75 -12.95 -13.91 6.13
N SER A 76 -12.99 -13.11 5.05
CA SER A 76 -14.23 -12.78 4.31
C SER A 76 -14.45 -13.63 3.05
N GLY A 77 -13.42 -14.32 2.56
CA GLY A 77 -13.51 -15.16 1.36
C GLY A 77 -13.59 -14.38 0.05
N GLY A 78 -13.36 -13.06 0.09
CA GLY A 78 -13.28 -12.19 -1.09
C GLY A 78 -12.24 -11.08 -0.92
N GLN A 79 -12.08 -10.23 -1.92
CA GLN A 79 -11.08 -9.15 -1.92
C GLN A 79 -11.73 -7.86 -1.41
N ASP A 80 -11.45 -7.48 -0.16
CA ASP A 80 -11.97 -6.25 0.42
C ASP A 80 -11.10 -5.04 0.02
N ILE A 81 -11.62 -4.14 -0.80
CA ILE A 81 -10.94 -2.91 -1.25
C ILE A 81 -11.14 -1.77 -0.22
N SER A 82 -12.07 -1.94 0.73
CA SER A 82 -12.51 -0.91 1.67
C SER A 82 -11.45 -0.57 2.68
N VAL A 83 -10.44 -1.43 2.85
CA VAL A 83 -9.24 -1.16 3.65
C VAL A 83 -8.54 0.11 3.17
N GLY A 84 -8.52 0.38 1.85
CA GLY A 84 -8.01 1.64 1.30
C GLY A 84 -8.88 2.85 1.67
N ALA A 85 -10.20 2.69 1.66
CA ALA A 85 -11.13 3.75 2.08
C ALA A 85 -11.02 4.03 3.60
N VAL A 86 -10.92 3.00 4.43
CA VAL A 86 -10.72 3.12 5.88
C VAL A 86 -9.38 3.79 6.19
N MET A 87 -8.33 3.47 5.43
CA MET A 87 -7.04 4.15 5.52
C MET A 87 -7.17 5.64 5.17
N ALA A 88 -7.89 5.98 4.10
CA ALA A 88 -8.12 7.38 3.72
C ALA A 88 -8.90 8.16 4.81
N VAL A 89 -9.92 7.54 5.40
CA VAL A 89 -10.66 8.11 6.54
C VAL A 89 -9.74 8.32 7.75
N ALA A 90 -8.90 7.35 8.09
CA ALA A 90 -7.95 7.47 9.19
C ALA A 90 -6.96 8.63 8.97
N ALA A 91 -6.43 8.75 7.76
CA ALA A 91 -5.53 9.85 7.39
C ALA A 91 -6.24 11.21 7.46
N ALA A 92 -7.47 11.31 6.94
CA ALA A 92 -8.26 12.54 6.99
C ALA A 92 -8.57 12.97 8.42
N VAL A 93 -9.01 12.05 9.30
CA VAL A 93 -9.27 12.32 10.72
C VAL A 93 -8.01 12.75 11.44
N CYS A 94 -6.89 12.08 11.19
CA CYS A 94 -5.61 12.43 11.80
C CYS A 94 -5.19 13.85 11.41
N CYS A 95 -5.23 14.17 10.11
CA CYS A 95 -4.88 15.49 9.59
C CYS A 95 -5.81 16.59 10.13
N GLU A 96 -7.12 16.35 10.15
CA GLU A 96 -8.13 17.31 10.63
C GLU A 96 -7.91 17.66 12.11
N ILE A 97 -7.67 16.66 12.96
CA ILE A 97 -7.42 16.89 14.38
C ILE A 97 -6.09 17.62 14.58
N LEU A 98 -5.06 17.23 13.84
CA LEU A 98 -3.73 17.81 13.97
C LEU A 98 -3.67 19.26 13.48
N SER A 99 -4.44 19.60 12.43
CA SER A 99 -4.59 20.96 11.90
C SER A 99 -5.59 21.82 12.68
N GLY A 100 -6.42 21.21 13.54
CA GLY A 100 -7.51 21.90 14.22
C GLY A 100 -8.59 22.41 13.25
N GLY A 101 -8.74 21.77 12.09
CA GLY A 101 -9.68 22.17 11.02
C GLY A 101 -9.17 23.30 10.11
N ALA A 102 -7.91 23.73 10.24
CA ALA A 102 -7.32 24.70 9.33
C ALA A 102 -6.79 24.04 8.05
N VAL A 103 -6.93 24.74 6.92
CA VAL A 103 -6.48 24.27 5.60
C VAL A 103 -4.96 24.20 5.50
N SER A 104 -4.23 25.07 6.21
CA SER A 104 -2.77 25.02 6.32
C SER A 104 -2.34 25.38 7.73
N THR A 105 -1.36 24.64 8.25
CA THR A 105 -0.77 24.88 9.57
C THR A 105 0.74 24.71 9.51
N GLY A 106 1.48 25.59 10.19
CA GLY A 106 2.94 25.50 10.31
C GLY A 106 3.40 24.71 11.55
N ALA A 107 2.47 24.36 12.44
CA ALA A 107 2.72 23.62 13.67
C ALA A 107 1.47 22.83 14.08
N PHE A 108 1.68 21.73 14.82
CA PHE A 108 0.61 20.91 15.36
C PHE A 108 -0.26 21.72 16.32
N GLN A 109 -1.56 21.84 16.02
CA GLN A 109 -2.51 22.54 16.89
C GLN A 109 -2.95 21.67 18.07
N ASN A 110 -3.02 20.35 17.84
CA ASN A 110 -3.41 19.36 18.83
C ASN A 110 -2.32 18.31 19.06
N PRO A 111 -2.35 17.58 20.19
CA PRO A 111 -1.38 16.51 20.46
C PRO A 111 -1.48 15.38 19.44
N LEU A 112 -0.34 14.90 18.93
CA LEU A 112 -0.26 13.78 18.00
C LEU A 112 -0.95 12.52 18.53
N ILE A 113 -0.79 12.24 19.83
CA ILE A 113 -1.38 11.07 20.48
C ILE A 113 -2.91 11.11 20.37
N LEU A 114 -3.53 12.29 20.50
CA LEU A 114 -4.97 12.45 20.38
C LEU A 114 -5.43 12.15 18.95
N ALA A 115 -4.72 12.68 17.95
CA ALA A 115 -5.03 12.45 16.54
C ALA A 115 -4.93 10.96 16.17
N VAL A 116 -3.88 10.27 16.66
CA VAL A 116 -3.70 8.83 16.45
C VAL A 116 -4.82 8.01 17.11
N LEU A 117 -5.13 8.27 18.38
CA LEU A 117 -6.20 7.55 19.08
C LEU A 117 -7.56 7.73 18.42
N ALA A 118 -7.87 8.96 17.99
CA ALA A 118 -9.11 9.25 17.28
C ALA A 118 -9.17 8.57 15.91
N ALA A 119 -8.09 8.61 15.13
CA ALA A 119 -8.01 7.93 13.84
C ALA A 119 -8.17 6.41 13.99
N LEU A 120 -7.56 5.81 15.02
CA LEU A 120 -7.74 4.38 15.34
C LEU A 120 -9.18 4.05 15.72
N LEU A 121 -9.82 4.89 16.55
CA LEU A 121 -11.23 4.70 16.93
C LEU A 121 -12.16 4.77 15.72
N VAL A 122 -12.05 5.81 14.90
CA VAL A 122 -12.92 5.99 13.71
C VAL A 122 -12.70 4.86 12.71
N SER A 123 -11.45 4.51 12.41
CA SER A 123 -11.16 3.41 11.49
C SER A 123 -11.61 2.05 12.00
N ALA A 124 -11.50 1.78 13.31
CA ALA A 124 -12.03 0.56 13.92
C ALA A 124 -13.55 0.48 13.81
N LEU A 125 -14.27 1.60 14.00
CA LEU A 125 -15.72 1.66 13.84
C LEU A 125 -16.14 1.41 12.38
N CYS A 126 -15.47 2.05 11.41
CA CYS A 126 -15.71 1.81 9.98
C CYS A 126 -15.41 0.35 9.59
N GLY A 127 -14.30 -0.21 10.06
CA GLY A 127 -13.94 -1.61 9.81
C GLY A 127 -14.92 -2.59 10.45
N ALA A 128 -15.39 -2.31 11.66
CA ALA A 128 -16.40 -3.13 12.33
C ALA A 128 -17.74 -3.10 11.58
N PHE A 129 -18.15 -1.94 11.06
CA PHE A 129 -19.33 -1.82 10.21
C PHE A 129 -19.20 -2.72 8.97
N ASN A 130 -18.08 -2.64 8.25
CA ASN A 130 -17.82 -3.49 7.07
C ASN A 130 -17.83 -4.99 7.45
N GLY A 131 -17.22 -5.35 8.57
CA GLY A 131 -17.24 -6.73 9.08
C GLY A 131 -18.65 -7.23 9.41
N VAL A 132 -19.53 -6.38 9.95
CA VAL A 132 -20.93 -6.72 10.22
C VAL A 132 -21.71 -6.94 8.92
N LEU A 133 -21.51 -6.10 7.90
CA LEU A 133 -22.16 -6.27 6.60
C LEU A 133 -21.83 -7.63 5.97
N VAL A 134 -20.56 -8.03 6.03
CA VAL A 134 -20.11 -9.32 5.49
C VAL A 134 -20.62 -10.48 6.35
N ALA A 135 -20.45 -10.43 7.67
CA ALA A 135 -20.74 -11.55 8.56
C ALA A 135 -22.24 -11.80 8.79
N ARG A 136 -23.07 -10.73 8.82
CA ARG A 136 -24.50 -10.83 9.14
C ARG A 136 -25.39 -10.69 7.90
N LEU A 137 -25.10 -9.73 7.02
CA LEU A 137 -25.93 -9.46 5.85
C LEU A 137 -25.51 -10.25 4.60
N LYS A 138 -24.40 -11.00 4.68
CA LYS A 138 -23.84 -11.80 3.58
C LYS A 138 -23.62 -10.98 2.30
N ILE A 139 -23.39 -9.68 2.44
CA ILE A 139 -22.95 -8.84 1.34
C ILE A 139 -21.54 -9.30 0.99
N GLN A 140 -21.27 -9.50 -0.30
CA GLN A 140 -19.92 -9.84 -0.73
C GLN A 140 -18.96 -8.74 -0.26
N PRO A 141 -17.80 -9.07 0.30
CA PRO A 141 -16.76 -8.10 0.63
C PRO A 141 -16.28 -7.46 -0.66
N MET A 142 -16.92 -6.36 -1.04
CA MET A 142 -16.74 -5.61 -2.29
C MET A 142 -17.22 -4.16 -2.06
N VAL A 143 -16.31 -3.30 -1.59
CA VAL A 143 -16.19 -1.85 -1.85
C VAL A 143 -14.72 -1.52 -1.73
#